data_AF-A0A7S4A598-F1
#
_entry.id   AF-A0A7S4A598-F1
#
_cell.length_a   1.000
_cell.length_b   1.000
_cell.length_c   1.000
_cell.angle_alpha   90.00
_cell.angle_beta   90.00
_cell.angle_gamma   90.00
#
_symmetry.space_group_name_H-M   'P 1'
#
loop_
_entity.id
_entity.type
_entity.pdbx_description
1 polymer ?
#
loop_
_entity_poly.entity_id
_entity_poly.type
_entity_poly.pdbx_seq_one_letter_code
_entity_poly.pdbx_strand_id
1 'polypeptide(L)'
;LLPKAIQPSAARAPLAPATRPTSTQADVTTAQPVKSTEALVAAVAVPEPDKKGKFTSGLCACCSHICTCCMAMWCCTDAVILGQMYEKQDPEKRKGSCMKIIGYFFFLYVVIIVFSCLGYDYYGRSSNRGMPLATISDIFYCLWVISFVGAIGYIRYVIRHKYDIPPQCCTCDEEGVCDDCCCAFWCGCCTTAQVARHEYAIPATGTVNYSCTTATGEP
;
A
#
# COMPACT_ATOMS: atom_id res chain seq x y z
N LEU A 1 -2.42 -30.22 -22.59
CA LEU A 1 -1.68 -29.13 -21.91
C LEU A 1 -0.95 -29.73 -20.72
N LEU A 2 0.30 -30.13 -20.92
CA LEU A 2 1.13 -30.77 -19.89
C LEU A 2 1.72 -29.70 -18.96
N PRO A 3 1.78 -29.92 -17.64
CA PRO A 3 2.38 -28.97 -16.71
C PRO A 3 3.89 -28.88 -16.92
N LYS A 4 4.41 -27.66 -16.96
CA LYS A 4 5.83 -27.35 -17.10
C LYS A 4 6.57 -27.78 -15.83
N ALA A 5 7.59 -28.61 -15.96
CA ALA A 5 8.39 -29.11 -14.85
C ALA A 5 9.08 -27.95 -14.12
N ILE A 6 8.94 -27.92 -12.79
CA ILE A 6 9.59 -26.98 -11.88
C ILE A 6 11.07 -27.38 -11.77
N GLN A 7 11.97 -26.48 -12.18
CA GLN A 7 13.40 -26.70 -12.03
C GLN A 7 13.82 -26.56 -10.56
N PRO A 8 14.73 -27.44 -10.06
CA PRO A 8 15.22 -27.38 -8.70
C PRO A 8 16.08 -26.12 -8.46
N SER A 9 15.77 -25.41 -7.39
CA SER A 9 16.49 -24.24 -6.90
C SER A 9 17.92 -24.60 -6.50
N ALA A 10 18.90 -23.85 -7.01
CA ALA A 10 20.31 -24.06 -6.72
C ALA A 10 20.61 -23.82 -5.23
N ALA A 11 21.33 -24.77 -4.62
CA ALA A 11 21.77 -24.71 -3.24
C ALA A 11 22.66 -23.47 -3.00
N ARG A 12 22.29 -22.64 -2.02
CA ARG A 12 23.10 -21.49 -1.59
C ARG A 12 24.40 -21.97 -0.94
N ALA A 13 25.51 -21.42 -1.41
CA ALA A 13 26.82 -21.64 -0.82
C ALA A 13 26.90 -21.08 0.62
N PRO A 14 27.78 -21.64 1.48
CA PRO A 14 27.94 -21.19 2.86
C PRO A 14 28.53 -19.78 2.91
N LEU A 15 27.95 -18.93 3.77
CA LEU A 15 28.48 -17.61 4.07
C LEU A 15 29.80 -17.74 4.84
N ALA A 16 30.84 -17.05 4.35
CA ALA A 16 32.15 -16.97 4.99
C ALA A 16 32.04 -16.28 6.38
N PRO A 17 32.91 -16.65 7.35
CA PRO A 17 32.88 -16.08 8.68
C PRO A 17 33.27 -14.59 8.67
N ALA A 18 32.46 -13.78 9.35
CA ALA A 18 32.70 -12.35 9.50
C ALA A 18 33.93 -12.08 10.39
N THR A 19 34.95 -11.46 9.82
CA THR A 19 36.10 -10.91 10.56
C THR A 19 35.66 -9.73 11.42
N ARG A 20 35.97 -9.81 12.72
CA ARG A 20 35.70 -8.79 13.74
C ARG A 20 36.55 -7.54 13.47
N PRO A 21 35.97 -6.33 13.38
CA PRO A 21 36.77 -5.13 13.22
C PRO A 21 37.53 -4.80 14.51
N THR A 22 38.83 -4.62 14.36
CA THR A 22 39.75 -4.12 15.38
C THR A 22 39.36 -2.70 15.75
N SER A 23 39.21 -2.45 17.05
CA SER A 23 38.96 -1.13 17.62
C SER A 23 40.20 -0.25 17.43
N THR A 24 40.13 0.70 16.50
CA THR A 24 41.07 1.81 16.41
C THR A 24 40.52 2.96 17.24
N GLN A 25 41.26 3.38 18.27
CA GLN A 25 40.95 4.58 19.05
C GLN A 25 40.90 5.80 18.12
N ALA A 26 39.76 6.50 18.13
CA ALA A 26 39.58 7.74 17.38
C ALA A 26 40.22 8.90 18.15
N ASP A 27 41.22 9.50 17.51
CA ASP A 27 41.79 10.79 17.89
C ASP A 27 40.74 11.89 17.65
N VAL A 28 40.43 12.68 18.67
CA VAL A 28 39.41 13.73 18.63
C VAL A 28 39.98 14.94 17.89
N THR A 29 39.92 14.88 16.56
CA THR A 29 40.19 16.05 15.71
C THR A 29 38.94 16.92 15.68
N THR A 30 39.02 18.11 16.29
CA THR A 30 38.00 19.15 16.18
C THR A 30 37.84 19.58 14.72
N ALA A 31 36.79 19.09 14.06
CA ALA A 31 36.46 19.45 12.69
C ALA A 31 35.97 20.90 12.61
N GLN A 32 36.58 21.68 11.73
CA GLN A 32 36.07 22.99 11.36
C GLN A 32 34.73 22.85 10.61
N PRO A 33 33.82 23.83 10.72
CA PRO A 33 32.57 23.84 9.97
C PRO A 33 32.88 23.93 8.47
N VAL A 34 32.85 22.78 7.79
CA VAL A 34 32.88 22.71 6.33
C VAL A 34 31.59 23.37 5.85
N LYS A 35 31.70 24.49 5.12
CA LYS A 35 30.56 25.07 4.40
C LYS A 35 30.02 23.99 3.46
N SER A 36 28.89 23.40 3.85
CA SER A 36 28.11 22.49 3.02
C SER A 36 27.79 23.24 1.75
N THR A 37 28.56 22.95 0.70
CA THR A 37 28.21 23.38 -0.64
C THR A 37 27.08 22.41 -1.00
N GLU A 38 25.83 22.86 -0.82
CA GLU A 38 24.66 22.19 -1.38
C GLU A 38 24.87 22.15 -2.89
N ALA A 39 25.63 21.15 -3.34
CA ALA A 39 25.66 20.77 -4.73
C ALA A 39 24.23 20.35 -5.02
N LEU A 40 23.51 21.26 -5.68
CA LEU A 40 22.21 21.02 -6.27
C LEU A 40 22.44 19.88 -7.27
N VAL A 41 22.38 18.64 -6.79
CA VAL A 41 22.36 17.47 -7.65
C VAL A 41 21.03 17.58 -8.36
N ALA A 42 21.06 18.20 -9.54
CA ALA A 42 19.94 18.18 -10.46
C ALA A 42 19.62 16.71 -10.65
N ALA A 43 18.55 16.24 -10.02
CA ALA A 43 18.10 14.87 -10.12
C ALA A 43 17.87 14.61 -11.60
N VAL A 44 18.80 13.88 -12.23
CA VAL A 44 18.66 13.45 -13.60
C VAL A 44 17.38 12.62 -13.61
N ALA A 45 16.34 13.14 -14.26
CA ALA A 45 15.07 12.45 -14.37
C ALA A 45 15.34 11.10 -15.04
N VAL A 46 15.33 10.03 -14.26
CA VAL A 46 15.42 8.68 -14.78
C VAL A 46 14.18 8.50 -15.64
N PRO A 47 14.31 8.22 -16.96
CA PRO A 47 13.15 8.04 -17.81
C PRO A 47 12.27 6.95 -17.22
N GLU A 48 10.99 7.27 -16.99
CA GLU A 48 10.06 6.29 -16.46
C GLU A 48 10.00 5.08 -17.40
N PRO A 49 10.05 3.85 -16.87
CA PRO A 49 9.86 2.67 -17.70
C PRO A 49 8.50 2.76 -18.39
N ASP A 50 8.42 2.31 -19.64
CA ASP A 50 7.16 2.28 -20.38
C ASP A 50 6.16 1.33 -19.68
N LYS A 51 5.21 1.93 -18.95
CA LYS A 51 4.18 1.25 -18.15
C LYS A 51 2.88 1.01 -18.95
N LYS A 52 2.86 1.32 -20.25
CA LYS A 52 1.62 1.27 -21.04
C LYS A 52 1.06 -0.14 -21.23
N GLY A 53 -0.26 -0.24 -21.19
CA GLY A 53 -1.01 -1.43 -21.60
C GLY A 53 -1.04 -2.60 -20.62
N LYS A 54 -0.29 -2.56 -19.51
CA LYS A 54 -0.37 -3.59 -18.45
C LYS A 54 0.14 -3.11 -17.10
N PHE A 55 -0.43 -3.65 -16.02
CA PHE A 55 0.17 -3.53 -14.69
C PHE A 55 1.57 -4.18 -14.65
N THR A 56 2.45 -3.63 -13.80
CA THR A 56 3.84 -4.11 -13.64
C THR A 56 3.90 -5.51 -13.02
N SER A 57 2.83 -5.92 -12.34
CA SER A 57 2.71 -7.21 -11.67
C SER A 57 1.28 -7.73 -11.79
N GLY A 58 1.10 -9.05 -11.65
CA GLY A 58 -0.24 -9.65 -11.57
C GLY A 58 -0.91 -9.37 -10.22
N LEU A 59 -2.24 -9.48 -10.17
CA LEU A 59 -3.03 -9.21 -8.97
C LEU A 59 -2.56 -10.08 -7.78
N CYS A 60 -2.50 -11.39 -7.97
CA CYS A 60 -2.05 -12.34 -6.93
C CYS A 60 -0.52 -12.37 -6.71
N ALA A 61 0.25 -11.50 -7.37
CA ALA A 61 1.68 -11.37 -7.10
C ALA A 61 1.98 -10.60 -5.79
N CYS A 62 0.96 -10.34 -4.96
CA CYS A 62 1.11 -9.83 -3.60
C CYS A 62 1.94 -10.79 -2.72
N CYS A 63 1.80 -12.10 -2.92
CA CYS A 63 2.54 -13.10 -2.14
C CYS A 63 4.06 -13.12 -2.41
N SER A 64 4.52 -12.55 -3.53
CA SER A 64 5.97 -12.45 -3.81
C SER A 64 6.65 -11.35 -2.97
N HIS A 65 5.86 -10.45 -2.36
CA HIS A 65 6.33 -9.40 -1.44
C HIS A 65 5.50 -9.46 -0.16
N ILE A 66 5.80 -10.45 0.69
CA ILE A 66 5.05 -10.71 1.93
C ILE A 66 4.92 -9.44 2.80
N CYS A 67 5.95 -8.59 2.83
CA CYS A 67 5.92 -7.34 3.59
C CYS A 67 4.82 -6.37 3.08
N THR A 68 4.70 -6.19 1.76
CA THR A 68 3.65 -5.32 1.19
C THR A 68 2.26 -5.92 1.39
N CYS A 69 2.14 -7.25 1.27
CA CYS A 69 0.87 -7.94 1.51
C CYS A 69 0.43 -7.87 2.98
N CYS A 70 1.34 -8.02 3.94
CA CYS A 70 1.05 -7.92 5.36
C CYS A 70 0.71 -6.48 5.77
N MET A 71 1.45 -5.49 5.23
CA MET A 71 1.14 -4.06 5.43
C MET A 71 -0.22 -3.70 4.85
N ALA A 72 -0.65 -4.37 3.78
CA ALA A 72 -1.91 -4.13 3.10
C ALA A 72 -3.09 -5.00 3.59
N MET A 73 -2.93 -5.79 4.66
CA MET A 73 -4.00 -6.67 5.14
C MET A 73 -4.24 -6.52 6.64
N TRP A 74 -3.21 -6.24 7.44
CA TRP A 74 -3.30 -6.29 8.91
C TRP A 74 -2.93 -4.98 9.59
N CYS A 75 -2.39 -4.02 8.86
CA CYS A 75 -1.78 -2.83 9.46
C CYS A 75 -2.56 -1.58 9.05
N CYS A 76 -2.66 -0.62 9.99
CA CYS A 76 -3.24 0.71 9.77
C CYS A 76 -2.60 1.47 8.57
N THR A 77 -1.52 0.92 8.02
CA THR A 77 -0.83 1.41 6.82
C THR A 77 -1.67 1.36 5.56
N ASP A 78 -2.73 0.57 5.46
CA ASP A 78 -3.57 0.59 4.25
C ASP A 78 -4.15 1.98 3.96
N ALA A 79 -4.69 2.64 4.99
CA ALA A 79 -5.20 4.01 4.87
C ALA A 79 -4.08 5.01 4.52
N VAL A 80 -2.85 4.75 4.97
CA VAL A 80 -1.68 5.57 4.67
C VAL A 80 -1.28 5.42 3.21
N ILE A 81 -1.09 4.18 2.73
CA ILE A 81 -0.73 3.89 1.34
C ILE A 81 -1.81 4.43 0.39
N LEU A 82 -3.08 4.22 0.74
CA LEU A 82 -4.21 4.72 -0.02
C LEU A 82 -4.20 6.25 -0.09
N GLY A 83 -3.97 6.92 1.03
CA GLY A 83 -3.84 8.38 1.10
C GLY A 83 -2.68 8.91 0.26
N GLN A 84 -1.49 8.28 0.37
CA GLN A 84 -0.31 8.64 -0.41
C GLN A 84 -0.54 8.46 -1.92
N MET A 85 -1.11 7.32 -2.33
CA MET A 85 -1.44 7.06 -3.74
C MET A 85 -2.51 8.01 -4.26
N TYR A 86 -3.52 8.33 -3.46
CA TYR A 86 -4.59 9.25 -3.85
C TYR A 86 -4.07 10.67 -4.10
N GLU A 87 -3.17 11.15 -3.24
CA GLU A 87 -2.51 12.45 -3.37
C GLU A 87 -1.57 12.48 -4.58
N LYS A 88 -0.84 11.39 -4.84
CA LYS A 88 0.07 11.26 -5.98
C LYS A 88 -0.61 11.39 -7.36
N GLN A 89 -1.89 11.04 -7.48
CA GLN A 89 -2.59 11.14 -8.77
C GLN A 89 -2.82 12.58 -9.23
N ASP A 90 -2.95 13.55 -8.31
CA ASP A 90 -3.10 14.97 -8.64
C ASP A 90 -2.53 15.83 -7.48
N PRO A 91 -1.19 15.99 -7.42
CA PRO A 91 -0.53 16.58 -6.25
C PRO A 91 -0.91 18.06 -6.02
N GLU A 92 -1.27 18.78 -7.08
CA GLU A 92 -1.70 20.18 -6.98
C GLU A 92 -3.09 20.30 -6.34
N LYS A 93 -4.05 19.47 -6.77
CA LYS A 93 -5.44 19.56 -6.27
C LYS A 93 -5.66 18.80 -4.97
N ARG A 94 -4.79 17.84 -4.63
CA ARG A 94 -5.03 16.89 -3.53
C ARG A 94 -4.05 17.02 -2.39
N LYS A 95 -3.28 18.11 -2.32
CA LYS A 95 -2.33 18.34 -1.25
C LYS A 95 -2.97 18.21 0.13
N GLY A 96 -2.40 17.35 0.98
CA GLY A 96 -2.89 17.08 2.33
C GLY A 96 -4.16 16.21 2.40
N SER A 97 -4.59 15.61 1.28
CA SER A 97 -5.67 14.62 1.27
C SER A 97 -5.27 13.35 2.01
N CYS A 98 -3.99 12.99 2.03
CA CYS A 98 -3.48 11.83 2.75
C CYS A 98 -3.91 11.85 4.24
N MET A 99 -3.65 12.95 4.94
CA MET A 99 -4.04 13.08 6.36
C MET A 99 -5.55 13.06 6.58
N LYS A 100 -6.34 13.62 5.65
CA LYS A 100 -7.81 13.59 5.73
C LYS A 100 -8.35 12.17 5.56
N ILE A 101 -7.81 11.42 4.60
CA ILE A 101 -8.17 10.02 4.33
C ILE A 101 -7.81 9.15 5.53
N ILE A 102 -6.59 9.28 6.06
CA ILE A 102 -6.14 8.57 7.26
C ILE A 102 -7.06 8.88 8.44
N GLY A 103 -7.33 10.17 8.70
CA GLY A 103 -8.20 10.60 9.79
C GLY A 103 -9.62 10.04 9.68
N TYR A 104 -10.17 10.01 8.46
CA TYR A 104 -11.48 9.43 8.18
C TYR A 104 -11.54 7.93 8.50
N PHE A 105 -10.61 7.13 7.96
CA PHE A 105 -10.59 5.68 8.21
C PHE A 105 -10.27 5.34 9.67
N PHE A 106 -9.39 6.10 10.30
CA PHE A 106 -9.09 5.95 11.73
C PHE A 106 -10.31 6.25 12.60
N PHE A 107 -11.04 7.33 12.31
CA PHE A 107 -12.27 7.67 13.01
C PHE A 107 -13.31 6.55 12.89
N LEU A 108 -13.58 6.08 11.67
CA LEU A 108 -14.52 4.96 11.46
C LEU A 108 -14.10 3.70 12.23
N TYR A 109 -12.81 3.36 12.21
CA TYR A 109 -12.28 2.22 12.93
C TYR A 109 -12.48 2.34 14.45
N VAL A 110 -12.18 3.50 15.03
CA VAL A 110 -12.41 3.75 16.46
C VAL A 110 -13.88 3.63 16.82
N VAL A 111 -14.78 4.18 16.00
CA VAL A 111 -16.23 4.07 16.18
C VAL A 111 -16.67 2.60 16.17
N ILE A 112 -16.22 1.81 15.19
CA ILE A 112 -16.52 0.36 15.10
C ILE A 112 -16.07 -0.37 16.38
N ILE A 113 -14.83 -0.12 16.84
CA ILE A 113 -14.30 -0.76 18.05
C ILE A 113 -15.11 -0.39 19.29
N VAL A 114 -15.41 0.90 19.48
CA VAL A 114 -16.18 1.38 20.64
C VAL A 114 -17.58 0.76 20.66
N PHE A 115 -18.32 0.80 19.54
CA PHE A 115 -19.67 0.23 19.48
C PHE A 115 -19.65 -1.29 19.58
N SER A 116 -18.63 -1.97 19.05
CA SER A 116 -18.45 -3.41 19.23
C SER A 116 -18.23 -3.77 20.70
N CYS A 117 -17.30 -3.11 21.39
CA CYS A 117 -17.02 -3.36 22.81
C CYS A 117 -18.26 -3.10 23.68
N LEU A 118 -18.92 -1.94 23.48
CA LEU A 118 -20.16 -1.62 24.19
C LEU A 118 -21.28 -2.62 23.89
N GLY A 119 -21.39 -3.06 22.64
CA GLY A 119 -22.34 -4.07 22.20
C GLY A 119 -22.12 -5.40 22.90
N TYR A 120 -20.88 -5.90 22.95
CA TYR A 120 -20.53 -7.15 23.62
C TYR A 120 -20.82 -7.12 25.12
N ASP A 121 -20.43 -6.04 25.81
CA ASP A 121 -20.69 -5.89 27.25
C ASP A 121 -22.19 -5.81 27.56
N TYR A 122 -22.96 -5.14 26.70
CA TYR A 122 -24.41 -5.00 26.87
C TYR A 122 -25.17 -6.28 26.57
N TYR A 123 -24.76 -7.02 25.51
CA TYR A 123 -25.31 -8.33 25.17
C TYR A 123 -25.09 -9.35 26.29
N GLY A 124 -23.91 -9.35 26.91
CA GLY A 124 -23.58 -10.28 28.00
C GLY A 124 -24.42 -10.08 29.27
N ARG A 125 -24.96 -8.87 29.49
CA ARG A 125 -25.70 -8.51 30.71
C ARG A 125 -27.22 -8.49 30.57
N SER A 126 -27.75 -8.25 29.37
CA SER A 126 -29.20 -8.10 29.15
C SER A 126 -29.62 -8.74 27.84
N SER A 127 -30.18 -9.96 27.94
CA SER A 127 -30.54 -10.84 26.81
C SER A 127 -31.43 -10.21 25.74
N ASN A 128 -32.12 -9.09 25.99
CA ASN A 128 -33.10 -8.50 25.06
C ASN A 128 -32.86 -7.03 24.69
N ARG A 129 -31.78 -6.36 25.15
CA ARG A 129 -31.54 -4.92 24.86
C ARG A 129 -30.24 -4.60 24.11
N GLY A 130 -29.39 -5.59 23.80
CA GLY A 130 -28.11 -5.38 23.09
C GLY A 130 -28.22 -5.14 21.58
N MET A 131 -29.36 -5.49 20.95
CA MET A 131 -29.55 -5.47 19.50
C MET A 131 -29.23 -4.14 18.79
N PRO A 132 -29.63 -2.94 19.29
CA PRO A 132 -29.42 -1.71 18.52
C PRO A 132 -27.96 -1.26 18.45
N LEU A 133 -27.12 -1.56 19.45
CA LEU A 133 -25.70 -1.15 19.45
C LEU A 133 -24.86 -1.95 18.45
N ALA A 134 -25.14 -3.25 18.33
CA ALA A 134 -24.49 -4.10 17.32
C ALA A 134 -24.81 -3.61 15.90
N THR A 135 -26.07 -3.28 15.61
CA THR A 135 -26.49 -2.75 14.31
C THR A 135 -25.78 -1.44 13.96
N ILE A 136 -25.54 -0.55 14.93
CA ILE A 136 -24.77 0.68 14.68
C ILE A 136 -23.33 0.34 14.25
N SER A 137 -22.68 -0.61 14.95
CA SER A 137 -21.34 -1.08 14.57
C SER A 137 -21.31 -1.64 13.14
N ASP A 138 -22.31 -2.44 12.76
CA ASP A 138 -22.43 -3.02 11.42
C ASP A 138 -22.60 -1.94 10.34
N ILE A 139 -23.37 -0.88 10.60
CA ILE A 139 -23.52 0.25 9.68
C ILE A 139 -22.17 0.94 9.44
N PHE A 140 -21.42 1.25 10.51
CA PHE A 140 -20.10 1.86 10.38
C PHE A 140 -19.09 0.95 9.69
N TYR A 141 -19.17 -0.37 9.94
CA TYR A 141 -18.37 -1.36 9.23
C TYR A 141 -18.68 -1.38 7.73
N CYS A 142 -19.96 -1.39 7.34
CA CYS A 142 -20.36 -1.29 5.94
C CYS A 142 -19.87 0.00 5.29
N LEU A 143 -19.99 1.14 5.97
CA LEU A 143 -19.45 2.42 5.49
C LEU A 143 -17.93 2.36 5.31
N TRP A 144 -17.22 1.76 6.27
CA TRP A 144 -15.77 1.56 6.18
C TRP A 144 -15.40 0.70 4.96
N VAL A 145 -16.05 -0.45 4.77
CA VAL A 145 -15.80 -1.35 3.62
C VAL A 145 -16.11 -0.66 2.30
N ILE A 146 -17.28 -0.02 2.15
CA ILE A 146 -17.68 0.64 0.90
C ILE A 146 -16.71 1.76 0.55
N SER A 147 -16.36 2.62 1.51
CA SER A 147 -15.41 3.71 1.29
C SER A 147 -14.02 3.19 0.94
N PHE A 148 -13.56 2.11 1.58
CA PHE A 148 -12.26 1.52 1.32
C PHE A 148 -12.17 0.90 -0.08
N VAL A 149 -13.15 0.08 -0.44
CA VAL A 149 -13.26 -0.55 -1.77
C VAL A 149 -13.41 0.50 -2.86
N GLY A 150 -14.27 1.51 -2.64
CA GLY A 150 -14.45 2.61 -3.57
C GLY A 150 -13.17 3.42 -3.79
N ALA A 151 -12.39 3.69 -2.74
CA ALA A 151 -11.14 4.41 -2.87
C ALA A 151 -10.06 3.60 -3.61
N ILE A 152 -9.90 2.30 -3.33
CA ILE A 152 -8.97 1.44 -4.05
C ILE A 152 -9.38 1.32 -5.52
N GLY A 153 -10.67 1.05 -5.78
CA GLY A 153 -11.23 0.95 -7.13
C GLY A 153 -11.02 2.25 -7.92
N TYR A 154 -11.26 3.39 -7.29
CA TYR A 154 -11.03 4.70 -7.90
C TYR A 154 -9.56 4.95 -8.28
N ILE A 155 -8.62 4.66 -7.37
CA ILE A 155 -7.19 4.85 -7.68
C ILE A 155 -6.76 3.92 -8.81
N ARG A 156 -7.21 2.66 -8.77
CA ARG A 156 -6.95 1.69 -9.84
C ARG A 156 -7.52 2.15 -11.19
N TYR A 157 -8.75 2.65 -11.21
CA TYR A 157 -9.39 3.24 -12.40
C TYR A 157 -8.56 4.39 -12.99
N VAL A 158 -8.16 5.35 -12.15
CA VAL A 158 -7.34 6.49 -12.59
C VAL A 158 -6.03 6.02 -13.22
N ILE A 159 -5.36 5.05 -12.59
CA ILE A 159 -4.10 4.49 -13.09
C ILE A 159 -4.30 3.74 -14.40
N ARG A 160 -5.37 2.96 -14.53
CA ARG A 160 -5.66 2.27 -15.80
C ARG A 160 -5.85 3.25 -16.95
N HIS A 161 -6.62 4.31 -16.74
CA HIS A 161 -6.79 5.35 -17.75
C HIS A 161 -5.50 6.12 -18.03
N LYS A 162 -4.70 6.38 -17.01
CA LYS A 162 -3.40 7.06 -17.16
C LYS A 162 -2.39 6.25 -17.99
N TYR A 163 -2.45 4.91 -17.93
CA TYR A 163 -1.49 4.03 -18.58
C TYR A 163 -2.11 3.14 -19.68
N ASP A 164 -3.30 3.46 -20.18
CA ASP A 164 -4.02 2.69 -21.20
C ASP A 164 -4.13 1.19 -20.89
N ILE A 165 -4.35 0.83 -19.61
CA ILE A 165 -4.42 -0.57 -19.17
C ILE A 165 -5.86 -1.08 -19.35
N PRO A 166 -6.10 -2.10 -20.19
CA PRO A 166 -7.43 -2.65 -20.40
C PRO A 166 -7.92 -3.39 -19.13
N PRO A 167 -9.25 -3.47 -18.91
CA PRO A 167 -9.82 -4.26 -17.83
C PRO A 167 -9.47 -5.75 -17.99
N GLN A 168 -9.28 -6.45 -16.88
CA GLN A 168 -8.86 -7.86 -16.87
C GLN A 168 -10.03 -8.83 -16.67
N CYS A 169 -11.01 -8.48 -15.84
CA CYS A 169 -12.21 -9.29 -15.63
C CYS A 169 -13.49 -8.46 -15.81
N CYS A 170 -14.60 -9.13 -16.11
CA CYS A 170 -15.93 -8.54 -16.26
C CYS A 170 -16.04 -7.51 -17.42
N THR A 171 -16.37 -7.98 -18.62
CA THR A 171 -16.74 -7.12 -19.77
C THR A 171 -18.17 -6.55 -19.65
N CYS A 172 -18.68 -6.40 -18.43
CA CYS A 172 -20.04 -5.91 -18.22
C CYS A 172 -20.16 -4.40 -18.49
N ASP A 173 -19.03 -3.69 -18.60
CA ASP A 173 -18.93 -2.30 -19.01
C ASP A 173 -17.71 -2.07 -19.91
N GLU A 174 -17.83 -1.20 -20.91
CA GLU A 174 -16.73 -0.85 -21.82
C GLU A 174 -15.58 -0.13 -21.08
N GLU A 175 -15.91 0.56 -19.99
CA GLU A 175 -14.95 1.30 -19.16
C GLU A 175 -14.23 0.40 -18.13
N GLY A 176 -14.79 -0.78 -17.81
CA GLY A 176 -14.19 -1.71 -16.86
C GLY A 176 -14.18 -1.23 -15.41
N VAL A 177 -15.14 -0.39 -14.99
CA VAL A 177 -15.32 0.06 -13.60
C VAL A 177 -15.68 -1.12 -12.71
N CYS A 178 -16.44 -2.08 -13.24
CA CYS A 178 -16.78 -3.31 -12.52
C CYS A 178 -15.54 -4.17 -12.21
N ASP A 179 -14.56 -4.25 -13.13
CA ASP A 179 -13.27 -4.93 -12.90
C ASP A 179 -12.57 -4.37 -11.66
N ASP A 180 -12.49 -3.04 -11.57
CA ASP A 180 -11.75 -2.36 -10.52
C ASP A 180 -12.44 -2.49 -9.16
N CYS A 181 -13.78 -2.42 -9.13
CA CYS A 181 -14.59 -2.66 -7.93
C CYS A 181 -14.46 -4.11 -7.45
N CYS A 182 -14.58 -5.09 -8.36
CA CYS A 182 -14.43 -6.51 -8.02
C CYS A 182 -13.02 -6.82 -7.50
N CYS A 183 -11.98 -6.32 -8.16
CA CYS A 183 -10.61 -6.50 -7.69
C CYS A 183 -10.39 -5.87 -6.31
N ALA A 184 -10.93 -4.67 -6.07
CA ALA A 184 -10.82 -3.99 -4.79
C ALA A 184 -11.59 -4.71 -3.67
N PHE A 185 -12.78 -5.26 -3.95
CA PHE A 185 -13.61 -5.95 -2.96
C PHE A 185 -13.08 -7.33 -2.61
N TRP A 186 -12.79 -8.17 -3.60
CA TRP A 186 -12.40 -9.57 -3.37
C TRP A 186 -10.91 -9.71 -3.03
N CYS A 187 -10.08 -8.80 -3.52
CA CYS A 187 -8.63 -8.88 -3.45
C CYS A 187 -8.02 -7.54 -3.04
N GLY A 188 -8.63 -6.82 -2.08
CA GLY A 188 -8.23 -5.45 -1.69
C GLY A 188 -6.73 -5.29 -1.43
N CYS A 189 -6.14 -6.12 -0.57
CA CYS A 189 -4.71 -6.08 -0.25
C CYS A 189 -3.82 -6.27 -1.49
N CYS A 190 -4.20 -7.20 -2.37
CA CYS A 190 -3.45 -7.53 -3.57
C CYS A 190 -3.61 -6.45 -4.65
N THR A 191 -4.78 -5.83 -4.74
CA THR A 191 -5.03 -4.65 -5.58
C THR A 191 -4.19 -3.47 -5.11
N THR A 192 -4.22 -3.13 -3.82
CA THR A 192 -3.38 -2.07 -3.24
C THR A 192 -1.90 -2.32 -3.53
N ALA A 193 -1.41 -3.54 -3.32
CA ALA A 193 -0.02 -3.89 -3.59
C ALA A 193 0.35 -3.85 -5.09
N GLN A 194 -0.55 -4.26 -5.99
CA GLN A 194 -0.35 -4.17 -7.43
C GLN A 194 -0.25 -2.71 -7.89
N VAL A 195 -1.18 -1.89 -7.42
CA VAL A 195 -1.28 -0.45 -7.73
C VAL A 195 -0.06 0.31 -7.17
N ALA A 196 0.30 0.06 -5.91
CA ALA A 196 1.47 0.67 -5.28
C ALA A 196 2.77 0.32 -6.02
N ARG A 197 2.97 -0.95 -6.40
CA ARG A 197 4.15 -1.37 -7.19
C ARG A 197 4.19 -0.74 -8.60
N HIS A 198 3.03 -0.42 -9.16
CA HIS A 198 2.95 0.22 -10.46
C HIS A 198 3.33 1.71 -10.39
N GLU A 199 2.85 2.41 -9.35
CA GLU A 199 3.11 3.85 -9.14
C GLU A 199 4.47 4.15 -8.53
N TYR A 200 4.91 3.40 -7.51
CA TYR A 200 6.18 3.61 -6.81
C TYR A 200 7.33 2.80 -7.43
N ALA A 201 7.39 2.80 -8.78
CA ALA A 201 8.31 2.04 -9.64
C ALA A 201 9.48 1.39 -8.90
N ILE A 202 9.58 0.06 -8.97
CA ILE A 202 10.77 -0.64 -8.50
C ILE A 202 11.93 -0.21 -9.42
N PRO A 203 12.95 0.53 -8.94
CA PRO A 203 14.14 0.81 -9.74
C PRO A 203 14.74 -0.51 -10.26
N ALA A 204 15.47 -0.46 -11.38
CA ALA A 204 16.10 -1.62 -12.00
C ALA A 204 16.99 -2.44 -11.03
N THR A 205 17.38 -1.84 -9.91
CA THR A 205 18.10 -2.46 -8.79
C THR A 205 17.27 -3.49 -8.00
N GLY A 206 15.96 -3.59 -8.23
CA GLY A 206 15.08 -4.58 -7.62
C GLY A 206 14.65 -4.29 -6.18
N THR A 207 15.08 -3.16 -5.60
CA THR A 207 14.69 -2.72 -4.26
C THR A 207 13.49 -1.79 -4.34
N VAL A 208 12.37 -2.18 -3.72
CA VAL A 208 11.16 -1.34 -3.62
C VAL A 208 11.49 -0.13 -2.75
N ASN A 209 11.71 1.03 -3.35
CA ASN A 209 11.94 2.30 -2.66
C ASN A 209 10.59 2.96 -2.36
N TYR A 210 9.77 2.31 -1.54
CA TYR A 210 8.57 2.95 -1.00
C TYR A 210 8.64 2.90 0.53
N SER A 211 8.35 4.03 1.16
CA SER A 211 8.37 4.18 2.61
C SER A 211 7.00 4.55 3.15
N CYS A 212 6.42 3.71 4.00
CA CYS A 212 5.18 4.03 4.72
C CYS A 212 5.36 5.18 5.72
N THR A 213 6.61 5.52 6.06
CA THR A 213 6.91 6.47 7.14
C THR A 213 7.09 7.90 6.63
N THR A 214 7.06 8.11 5.30
CA THR A 214 7.18 9.44 4.70
C THR A 214 5.82 9.94 4.22
N ALA A 215 5.63 11.24 4.10
CA ALA A 215 4.35 11.80 3.69
C ALA A 215 3.99 11.46 2.22
N THR A 216 5.00 11.26 1.37
CA THR A 216 4.84 11.05 -0.08
C THR A 216 5.00 9.59 -0.51
N GLY A 217 5.48 8.71 0.38
CA GLY A 217 5.85 7.34 0.03
C GLY A 217 7.25 7.20 -0.56
N GLU A 218 7.96 8.30 -0.81
CA GLU A 218 9.34 8.31 -1.29
C GLU A 218 10.32 8.14 -0.10
N PRO A 219 11.47 7.47 -0.28
CA PRO A 219 12.46 7.26 0.79
C PRO A 219 13.10 8.57 1.27
#